data_AF-A0A843DLI9-F1
#
_entry.id   AF-A0A843DLI9-F1
#
_cell.length_a   1.000
_cell.length_b   1.000
_cell.length_c   1.000
_cell.angle_alpha   90.00
_cell.angle_beta   90.00
_cell.angle_gamma   90.00
#
_symmetry.space_group_name_H-M   'P 1'
#
loop_
_entity.id
_entity.type
_entity.pdbx_description
1 polymer ?
#
loop_
_entity_poly.entity_id
_entity_poly.type
_entity_poly.pdbx_seq_one_letter_code
_entity_poly.pdbx_strand_id
1 'polypeptide(L)' 'MSDRLSQILFSAGCDAGVVSHCKKTAELASRYRGVSVDSVLVGEGAMLHDLGRSVTHSIRHAGEGAELSRKLGLRDEIT' A
#
# COMPACT_ATOMS: atom_id res chain seq x y z
N MET A 1 3.76 -2.87 -13.01
CA MET A 1 3.02 -3.22 -11.76
C MET A 1 3.05 -2.08 -10.74
N SER A 2 4.21 -1.47 -10.45
CA SER A 2 4.33 -0.32 -9.52
C SER A 2 3.50 0.91 -9.92
N ASP A 3 3.35 1.21 -11.21
CA ASP A 3 2.65 2.43 -11.66
C ASP A 3 1.15 2.44 -11.34
N ARG A 4 0.45 1.31 -11.47
CA ARG A 4 -0.99 1.22 -11.13
C ARG A 4 -1.24 1.46 -9.65
N LEU A 5 -0.43 0.86 -8.78
CA LEU A 5 -0.58 1.01 -7.33
C LEU A 5 -0.19 2.42 -6.87
N SER A 6 0.83 3.01 -7.50
CA SER A 6 1.16 4.42 -7.30
C SER A 6 0.00 5.34 -7.68
N GLN A 7 -0.67 5.07 -8.79
CA GLN A 7 -1.85 5.82 -9.22
C GLN A 7 -2.99 5.71 -8.22
N ILE A 8 -3.24 4.52 -7.65
CA ILE A 8 -4.25 4.35 -6.59
C ILE A 8 -3.97 5.27 -5.40
N LEU A 9 -2.72 5.29 -4.90
CA LEU A 9 -2.34 6.18 -3.79
C LEU A 9 -2.53 7.66 -4.14
N PHE A 10 -2.09 8.09 -5.33
CA PHE A 10 -2.26 9.48 -5.76
C PHE A 10 -3.74 9.86 -5.92
N SER A 11 -4.53 8.99 -6.55
CA SER A 11 -5.97 9.19 -6.72
C SER A 11 -6.74 9.17 -5.40
N ALA A 12 -6.24 8.45 -4.40
CA ALA A 12 -6.79 8.46 -3.05
C ALA A 12 -6.48 9.76 -2.28
N GLY A 13 -5.47 10.54 -2.71
CA GLY A 13 -5.06 11.79 -2.09
C GLY A 13 -3.74 11.74 -1.32
N CYS A 14 -2.97 10.65 -1.42
CA CYS A 14 -1.64 10.59 -0.81
C CYS A 14 -0.66 11.54 -1.52
N ASP A 15 0.16 12.23 -0.74
CA ASP A 15 1.23 13.07 -1.28
C ASP A 15 2.40 12.24 -1.86
N ALA A 16 3.28 12.90 -2.63
CA ALA A 16 4.42 12.26 -3.26
C ALA A 16 5.42 11.65 -2.26
N GLY A 17 5.49 12.18 -1.03
CA GLY A 17 6.29 11.63 0.06
C GLY A 17 5.78 10.28 0.54
N VAL A 18 4.46 10.16 0.77
CA VAL A 18 3.81 8.89 1.11
C VAL A 18 3.98 7.86 0.00
N VAL A 19 3.78 8.25 -1.27
CA VAL A 19 3.97 7.34 -2.41
C VAL A 19 5.43 6.88 -2.53
N SER A 20 6.38 7.80 -2.33
CA SER A 20 7.82 7.47 -2.32
C SER A 20 8.19 6.53 -1.17
N HIS A 21 7.61 6.74 0.02
CA HIS A 21 7.76 5.85 1.16
C HIS A 21 7.28 4.43 0.83
N CYS A 22 6.05 4.29 0.33
CA CYS A 22 5.46 3.01 -0.04
C CYS A 22 6.31 2.26 -1.09
N LYS A 23 6.82 2.98 -2.10
CA LYS A 23 7.73 2.40 -3.11
C LYS A 23 9.00 1.83 -2.48
N LYS A 24 9.63 2.56 -1.57
CA LYS A 24 10.84 2.08 -0.85
C LYS A 24 10.53 0.86 0.00
N THR A 25 9.38 0.84 0.68
CA THR A 25 8.92 -0.31 1.49
C THR A 25 8.67 -1.54 0.61
N ALA A 26 8.00 -1.38 -0.54
CA ALA A 26 7.79 -2.46 -1.50
C ALA A 26 9.11 -2.98 -2.10
N GLU A 27 10.06 -2.10 -2.41
CA GLU A 27 11.40 -2.47 -2.87
C GLU A 27 12.14 -3.28 -1.80
N LEU A 28 12.09 -2.85 -0.54
CA LEU A 28 12.72 -3.58 0.57
C LEU A 28 12.07 -4.95 0.77
N ALA A 29 10.74 -5.01 0.78
CA ALA A 29 9.98 -6.25 0.93
C ALA A 29 10.32 -7.26 -0.18
N SER A 30 10.53 -6.77 -1.41
CA SER A 30 10.93 -7.61 -2.56
C SER A 30 12.26 -8.34 -2.37
N ARG A 31 13.11 -7.90 -1.42
CA ARG A 31 14.42 -8.51 -1.10
C ARG A 31 14.31 -9.60 -0.05
N TYR A 32 13.15 -9.79 0.58
CA TYR A 32 12.95 -10.81 1.60
C TYR A 32 12.94 -12.21 0.96
N ARG A 33 13.77 -13.12 1.49
CA ARG A 33 14.00 -14.47 0.94
C ARG A 33 14.01 -15.57 2.01
N GLY A 34 13.66 -15.24 3.25
CA GLY A 34 13.78 -16.16 4.41
C GLY A 34 12.65 -17.18 4.55
N VAL A 35 11.57 -17.04 3.79
CA VAL A 35 10.39 -17.91 3.84
C VAL A 35 9.72 -17.95 2.47
N SER A 36 9.02 -19.06 2.18
CA SER A 36 8.15 -19.17 1.01
C SER A 36 6.90 -18.30 1.24
N VAL A 37 6.82 -17.19 0.51
CA VAL A 37 5.71 -16.24 0.54
C VAL A 37 5.33 -15.87 -0.88
N ASP A 38 4.08 -15.45 -1.10
CA ASP A 38 3.69 -14.83 -2.36
C ASP A 38 4.34 -13.44 -2.47
N SER A 39 5.41 -13.35 -3.27
CA SER A 39 6.15 -12.11 -3.45
C SER A 39 5.34 -10.99 -4.13
N VAL A 40 4.33 -11.35 -4.94
CA VAL A 40 3.45 -10.36 -5.56
C VAL A 40 2.56 -9.78 -4.49
N LEU A 41 1.90 -10.63 -3.70
CA LEU A 41 1.03 -10.20 -2.61
C LEU A 41 1.76 -9.32 -1.60
N VAL A 42 2.97 -9.72 -1.20
CA VAL A 42 3.83 -8.92 -0.31
C VAL A 42 4.18 -7.57 -0.93
N GLY A 43 4.53 -7.53 -2.22
CA GLY A 43 4.85 -6.29 -2.92
C GLY A 43 3.65 -5.34 -3.05
N GLU A 44 2.46 -5.87 -3.36
CA GLU A 44 1.24 -5.08 -3.45
C GLU A 44 0.78 -4.56 -2.09
N GLY A 45 0.80 -5.41 -1.06
CA GLY A 45 0.49 -5.02 0.32
C GLY A 45 1.46 -3.95 0.83
N ALA A 46 2.77 -4.10 0.60
CA ALA A 46 3.76 -3.10 0.97
C ALA A 46 3.55 -1.76 0.24
N MET A 47 3.10 -1.79 -1.01
CA MET A 47 2.82 -0.59 -1.79
C MET A 47 1.55 0.14 -1.32
N LEU A 48 0.56 -0.56 -0.78
CA LEU A 48 -0.72 0.02 -0.36
C LEU A 48 -0.88 0.19 1.15
N HIS A 49 0.09 -0.26 1.95
CA HIS A 49 -0.02 -0.31 3.42
C HIS A 49 -0.37 1.04 4.08
N ASP A 50 0.02 2.14 3.44
CA ASP A 50 -0.17 3.51 3.93
C ASP A 50 -1.30 4.25 3.17
N LEU A 51 -2.19 3.54 2.45
CA LEU A 51 -3.30 4.15 1.70
C LEU A 51 -4.15 5.09 2.56
N GLY A 52 -4.42 4.73 3.81
CA GLY A 52 -5.21 5.57 4.73
C GLY A 52 -4.52 6.87 5.14
N ARG A 53 -3.26 7.10 4.76
CA ARG A 53 -2.59 8.41 4.91
C ARG A 53 -3.22 9.50 4.05
N SER A 54 -4.00 9.14 3.03
CA SER A 54 -4.83 10.11 2.31
C SER A 54 -5.98 10.66 3.15
N VAL A 55 -6.34 9.99 4.25
CA VAL A 55 -7.44 10.37 5.15
C VAL A 55 -6.89 10.92 6.47
N THR A 56 -5.85 10.28 7.04
CA THR A 56 -5.28 10.70 8.33
C THR A 56 -3.80 10.39 8.48
N HIS A 57 -3.06 11.31 9.10
CA HIS A 57 -1.68 11.06 9.56
C HIS A 57 -1.60 10.48 10.98
N SER A 58 -2.72 10.10 11.61
CA SER A 58 -2.73 9.42 12.91
C SER A 58 -2.49 7.91 12.79
N ILE A 59 -2.39 7.20 13.93
CA ILE A 59 -2.30 5.73 13.97
C ILE A 59 -3.50 5.03 13.30
N ARG A 60 -4.63 5.73 13.16
CA ARG A 60 -5.86 5.18 12.55
C ARG A 60 -5.74 4.95 11.04
N HIS A 61 -4.67 5.41 10.39
CA HIS A 61 -4.46 5.24 8.93
C HIS A 61 -4.59 3.78 8.48
N ALA A 62 -4.20 2.81 9.30
CA ALA A 62 -4.37 1.40 8.96
C ALA A 62 -5.85 1.02 8.79
N GLY A 63 -6.71 1.44 9.73
CA GLY A 63 -8.16 1.19 9.67
C GLY A 63 -8.86 1.97 8.57
N GLU A 64 -8.53 3.26 8.43
CA GLU A 64 -9.04 4.11 7.34
C GLU A 64 -8.61 3.57 5.96
N GLY A 65 -7.38 3.06 5.86
CA GLY A 65 -6.84 2.43 4.67
C GLY A 65 -7.60 1.17 4.30
N ALA A 66 -7.85 0.28 5.26
CA ALA A 66 -8.64 -0.93 5.04
C ALA A 66 -10.08 -0.62 4.59
N GLU A 67 -10.72 0.39 5.19
CA GLU A 67 -12.06 0.83 4.76
C GLU A 67 -12.06 1.42 3.36
N LEU A 68 -11.11 2.31 3.05
CA LEU A 68 -10.97 2.91 1.74
C LEU A 68 -10.68 1.87 0.66
N SER A 69 -9.80 0.93 0.96
CA SER A 69 -9.48 -0.20 0.09
C SER A 69 -10.71 -1.01 -0.32
N ARG A 70 -11.60 -1.33 0.64
CA ARG A 70 -12.87 -2.02 0.35
C ARG A 70 -13.77 -1.18 -0.55
N LYS A 71 -13.87 0.13 -0.33
CA LYS A 71 -14.65 1.05 -1.18
C LYS A 71 -14.11 1.14 -2.60
N LEU A 72 -12.80 0.98 -2.79
CA LEU A 72 -12.13 0.97 -4.09
C LEU A 72 -12.21 -0.40 -4.81
N GLY A 73 -12.81 -1.43 -4.19
CA GLY A 73 -12.88 -2.77 -4.76
C GLY A 73 -11.52 -3.46 -4.87
N LEU A 74 -10.58 -3.11 -3.97
CA LEU A 74 -9.31 -3.81 -3.87
C LEU A 74 -9.52 -5.18 -3.22
N ARG A 75 -8.62 -6.12 -3.51
CA ARG A 75 -8.70 -7.51 -3.02
C ARG A 75 -8.44 -7.55 -1.51
N ASP A 76 -9.19 -8.37 -0.77
CA ASP A 76 -9.04 -8.45 0.69
C ASP A 76 -7.63 -8.89 1.12
N GLU A 77 -6.92 -9.66 0.28
CA GLU A 77 -5.57 -10.13 0.62
C GLU A 77 -4.51 -9.02 0.69
N ILE A 78 -4.77 -7.82 0.14
CA ILE A 78 -3.83 -6.68 0.12
C ILE A 78 -4.28 -5.50 1.00
N THR A 79 -5.36 -5.64 1.77
CA THR A 79 -6.09 -4.49 2.38
C THR A 79 -6.42 -4.65 3.86
#